data_AF-A0A7Y5TCN0-F1
#
_entry.id   AF-A0A7Y5TCN0-F1
#
_cell.length_a   1.000
_cell.length_b   1.000
_cell.length_c   1.000
_cell.angle_alpha   90.00
_cell.angle_beta   90.00
_cell.angle_gamma   90.00
#
_symmetry.space_group_name_H-M   'P 1'
#
loop_
_entity.id
_entity.type
_entity.pdbx_description
1 polymer ?
#
loop_
_entity_poly.entity_id
_entity_poly.type
_entity_poly.pdbx_seq_one_letter_code
_entity_poly.pdbx_strand_id
1 'polypeptide(L)'
;MSGAALDSVSAGGRVTVRYWAAARAAAGVASDDVPLGADGTLAGVLEAVRALHPDRPRLGEVVAVCSVLVGDRPVGTAAPDEVRLADGDVVELLPPFAGG
;
A
#
# COMPACT_ATOMS: atom_id res chain seq x y z
N MET A 1 36.86 12.28 17.29
CA MET A 1 36.07 13.10 16.36
C MET A 1 36.44 12.62 14.96
N SER A 2 35.62 11.99 14.13
CA SER A 2 34.15 11.87 13.99
C SER A 2 33.81 10.37 13.94
N GLY A 3 32.73 9.87 14.54
CA GLY A 3 31.35 10.25 14.25
C GLY A 3 30.79 9.26 13.23
N ALA A 4 30.52 8.03 13.66
CA ALA A 4 29.79 7.04 12.87
C ALA A 4 28.35 7.55 12.71
N ALA A 5 27.95 7.86 11.48
CA ALA A 5 26.55 7.95 11.12
C ALA A 5 26.04 6.50 11.08
N LEU A 6 25.48 6.06 12.19
CA LEU A 6 24.53 4.97 12.17
C LEU A 6 23.29 5.55 11.49
N ASP A 7 23.15 5.35 10.18
CA ASP A 7 21.86 5.46 9.52
C ASP A 7 20.96 4.38 10.13
N SER A 8 20.32 4.71 11.25
CA SER A 8 19.23 3.93 11.81
C SER A 8 18.07 3.99 10.83
N VAL A 9 18.06 3.07 9.87
CA VAL A 9 16.82 2.63 9.24
C VAL A 9 15.98 2.06 10.39
N SER A 10 14.93 2.78 10.76
CA SER A 10 13.95 2.32 11.74
C SER A 10 13.52 0.89 11.41
N ALA A 11 13.47 0.04 12.44
CA ALA A 11 13.13 -1.37 12.35
C ALA A 11 11.66 -1.58 11.92
N GLY A 12 11.39 -1.40 10.63
CA GLY A 12 10.11 -1.68 10.00
C GLY A 12 10.33 -1.81 8.50
N GLY A 13 9.89 -2.93 7.93
CA GLY A 13 9.99 -3.15 6.49
C GLY A 13 9.24 -2.10 5.67
N ARG A 14 9.42 -2.15 4.35
CA ARG A 14 8.73 -1.30 3.39
C ARG A 14 7.99 -2.16 2.37
N VAL A 15 6.86 -1.64 1.89
CA VAL A 15 6.00 -2.31 0.92
C VAL A 15 5.78 -1.35 -0.24
N THR A 16 5.89 -1.86 -1.47
CA THR A 16 5.53 -1.09 -2.66
C THR A 16 4.04 -1.26 -2.94
N VAL A 17 3.28 -0.17 -3.00
CA VAL A 17 1.86 -0.20 -3.41
C VAL A 17 1.74 0.32 -4.84
N ARG A 18 1.25 -0.52 -5.76
CA ARG A 18 1.06 -0.17 -7.18
C ARG A 18 -0.40 0.11 -7.47
N TYR A 19 -0.65 1.22 -8.14
CA TYR A 19 -2.00 1.66 -8.51
C TYR A 19 -2.25 1.44 -10.00
N TRP A 20 -3.46 0.95 -10.30
CA TRP A 20 -3.89 0.70 -11.67
C TRP A 20 -5.13 1.52 -12.04
N ALA A 21 -5.25 1.88 -13.32
CA ALA A 21 -6.43 2.55 -13.88
C ALA A 21 -6.99 3.69 -13.00
N ALA A 22 -8.22 3.55 -12.48
CA ALA A 22 -8.87 4.54 -11.64
C ALA A 22 -8.14 4.79 -10.31
N ALA A 23 -7.49 3.78 -9.73
CA ALA A 23 -6.68 3.94 -8.53
C ALA A 23 -5.46 4.81 -8.82
N ARG A 24 -4.79 4.59 -9.96
CA ARG A 24 -3.67 5.43 -10.40
C ARG A 24 -4.11 6.86 -10.65
N ALA A 25 -5.26 7.05 -11.30
CA ALA A 25 -5.81 8.38 -11.54
C ALA A 25 -6.14 9.10 -10.22
N ALA A 26 -6.67 8.39 -9.22
CA ALA A 26 -6.98 8.96 -7.91
C ALA A 26 -5.72 9.27 -7.09
N ALA A 27 -4.72 8.38 -7.08
CA ALA A 27 -3.44 8.57 -6.40
C ALA A 27 -2.58 9.64 -7.10
N GLY A 28 -2.72 9.81 -8.41
CA GLY A 28 -1.89 10.70 -9.24
C GLY A 28 -0.44 10.24 -9.39
N VAL A 29 -0.09 9.09 -8.81
CA VAL A 29 1.22 8.42 -8.92
C VAL A 29 1.00 6.97 -9.32
N ALA A 30 2.01 6.35 -9.93
CA ALA A 30 1.93 4.95 -10.34
C ALA A 30 2.12 3.98 -9.16
N SER A 31 2.90 4.39 -8.17
CA SER A 31 3.16 3.61 -6.97
C SER A 31 3.63 4.50 -5.83
N ASP A 32 3.38 4.04 -4.62
CA ASP A 32 4.01 4.54 -3.40
C ASP A 32 4.89 3.47 -2.78
N ASP A 33 5.87 3.93 -2.02
CA ASP A 33 6.62 3.08 -1.12
C ASP A 33 6.23 3.47 0.30
N VAL A 34 5.60 2.56 1.03
CA VAL A 34 5.00 2.82 2.34
C VAL A 34 5.62 1.96 3.44
N PRO A 35 5.73 2.46 4.67
CA PRO A 35 6.19 1.64 5.79
C PRO A 35 5.21 0.49 6.05
N LEU A 36 5.75 -0.70 6.32
CA LEU A 36 4.99 -1.90 6.67
C LEU A 36 4.19 -1.72 7.98
N GLY A 37 4.66 -0.86 8.88
CA GLY A 37 4.07 -0.63 10.19
C GLY A 37 4.38 -1.75 11.20
N ALA A 38 4.05 -1.52 12.47
CA ALA A 38 4.38 -2.44 13.57
C ALA A 38 3.65 -3.79 13.45
N ASP A 39 2.40 -3.77 13.00
CA ASP A 39 1.58 -4.97 12.85
C ASP A 39 1.83 -5.71 11.53
N GLY A 40 2.46 -5.06 10.54
CA GLY A 40 2.76 -5.67 9.24
C GLY A 40 1.55 -6.25 8.53
N THR A 41 0.43 -5.52 8.53
CA THR A 41 -0.84 -5.94 7.91
C THR A 41 -1.16 -5.12 6.67
N LEU A 42 -1.94 -5.70 5.76
CA LEU A 42 -2.49 -4.96 4.62
C LEU A 42 -3.35 -3.78 5.10
N ALA A 43 -4.13 -3.93 6.16
CA ALA A 43 -4.91 -2.82 6.74
C ALA A 43 -4.02 -1.61 7.08
N GLY A 44 -2.89 -1.84 7.77
CA GLY A 44 -1.93 -0.79 8.11
C GLY A 44 -1.32 -0.12 6.89
N VAL A 45 -0.95 -0.91 5.87
CA VAL A 45 -0.44 -0.41 4.59
C VAL A 45 -1.49 0.45 3.86
N LEU A 46 -2.75 0.04 3.83
CA LEU A 46 -3.83 0.82 3.19
C LEU A 46 -4.13 2.13 3.94
N GLU A 47 -4.02 2.16 5.26
CA GLU A 47 -4.10 3.41 6.03
C GLU A 47 -2.92 4.34 5.73
N ALA A 48 -1.69 3.80 5.66
CA ALA A 48 -0.51 4.57 5.30
C ALA A 48 -0.64 5.21 3.91
N VAL A 49 -1.21 4.49 2.94
CA VAL A 49 -1.55 5.03 1.61
C VAL A 49 -2.50 6.23 1.71
N ARG A 50 -3.57 6.13 2.51
CA ARG A 50 -4.51 7.26 2.69
C ARG A 50 -3.83 8.46 3.34
N ALA A 51 -3.01 8.23 4.36
CA ALA A 51 -2.30 9.26 5.08
C ALA A 51 -1.25 9.98 4.21
N LEU A 52 -0.66 9.29 3.24
CA LEU A 52 0.30 9.86 2.30
C LEU A 52 -0.34 10.82 1.27
N HIS A 53 -1.65 10.65 1.01
CA HIS A 53 -2.40 11.44 0.04
C HIS A 53 -3.58 12.22 0.66
N PRO A 54 -3.34 13.13 1.63
CA PRO A 54 -4.41 13.82 2.35
C PRO A 54 -5.29 14.69 1.45
N ASP A 55 -4.72 15.24 0.37
CA ASP A 55 -5.43 16.10 -0.59
C ASP A 55 -6.17 15.32 -1.68
N ARG A 56 -6.25 13.98 -1.57
CA ARG A 56 -6.86 13.09 -2.58
C ARG A 56 -7.92 12.17 -1.96
N PRO A 57 -9.04 12.71 -1.45
CA PRO A 57 -10.06 11.92 -0.75
C PRO A 57 -10.66 10.80 -1.62
N ARG A 58 -10.77 11.01 -2.93
CA ARG A 58 -11.23 9.99 -3.90
C ARG A 58 -10.37 8.73 -3.91
N LEU A 59 -9.10 8.81 -3.50
CA LEU A 59 -8.24 7.62 -3.40
C LEU A 59 -8.83 6.62 -2.40
N GLY A 60 -9.28 7.07 -1.23
CA GLY A 60 -9.88 6.19 -0.23
C GLY A 60 -11.10 5.43 -0.76
N GLU A 61 -11.98 6.12 -1.49
CA GLU A 61 -13.17 5.54 -2.11
C GLU A 61 -12.82 4.47 -3.15
N VAL A 62 -11.82 4.74 -4.00
CA VAL A 62 -11.38 3.78 -5.03
C VAL A 62 -10.67 2.58 -4.40
N VAL A 63 -9.81 2.81 -3.41
CA VAL A 63 -9.11 1.75 -2.68
C VAL A 63 -10.09 0.80 -2.02
N ALA A 64 -11.19 1.31 -1.44
CA ALA A 64 -12.20 0.50 -0.77
C ALA A 64 -12.92 -0.52 -1.68
N VAL A 65 -12.92 -0.30 -2.99
CA VAL A 65 -13.53 -1.20 -3.98
C VAL A 65 -12.52 -1.96 -4.83
N CYS A 66 -11.21 -1.76 -4.59
CA CYS A 66 -10.18 -2.48 -5.32
C CYS A 66 -10.13 -3.95 -4.91
N SER A 67 -9.93 -4.83 -5.89
CA SER A 67 -9.32 -6.14 -5.61
C SER A 67 -7.84 -5.93 -5.29
N VAL A 68 -7.31 -6.72 -4.35
CA VAL A 68 -5.93 -6.59 -3.89
C VAL A 68 -5.14 -7.85 -4.22
N LEU A 69 -3.94 -7.67 -4.78
CA LEU A 69 -2.93 -8.71 -4.90
C LEU A 69 -1.74 -8.41 -3.98
N VAL A 70 -1.12 -9.46 -3.43
CA VAL A 70 0.21 -9.41 -2.81
C VAL A 70 1.16 -10.23 -3.68
N GLY A 71 2.03 -9.54 -4.42
CA GLY A 71 2.74 -10.09 -5.57
C GLY A 71 1.74 -10.53 -6.64
N ASP A 72 1.71 -11.81 -6.94
CA ASP A 72 0.79 -12.45 -7.88
C ASP A 72 -0.42 -13.13 -7.19
N ARG A 73 -0.51 -13.06 -5.85
CA ARG A 73 -1.52 -13.78 -5.08
C ARG A 73 -2.72 -12.87 -4.76
N PRO A 74 -3.95 -13.23 -5.18
CA PRO A 74 -5.13 -12.50 -4.76
C PRO A 74 -5.41 -12.68 -3.28
N VAL A 75 -5.72 -11.58 -2.60
CA VAL A 75 -6.15 -11.59 -1.19
C VAL A 75 -7.55 -12.21 -1.04
N GLY A 76 -8.40 -12.08 -2.07
CA GLY A 76 -9.74 -12.64 -2.07
C GLY A 76 -10.64 -11.97 -1.03
N THR A 77 -11.32 -12.77 -0.21
CA THR A 77 -12.27 -12.30 0.81
C THR A 77 -11.65 -12.16 2.20
N ALA A 78 -10.33 -12.37 2.35
CA ALA A 78 -9.66 -12.23 3.63
C ALA A 78 -9.75 -10.79 4.14
N ALA A 79 -9.95 -10.62 5.45
CA ALA A 79 -9.98 -9.30 6.05
C ALA A 79 -8.57 -8.65 5.99
N PRO A 80 -8.42 -7.37 5.61
CA PRO A 80 -7.10 -6.76 5.43
C PRO A 80 -6.19 -6.77 6.67
N ASP A 81 -6.76 -6.83 7.87
CA ASP A 81 -6.04 -6.93 9.13
C ASP A 81 -5.51 -8.35 9.43
N GLU A 82 -6.06 -9.37 8.78
CA GLU A 82 -5.59 -10.75 8.85
C GLU A 82 -4.47 -11.05 7.83
N VAL A 83 -4.34 -10.22 6.79
CA VAL A 83 -3.34 -10.39 5.73
C VAL A 83 -2.00 -9.81 6.19
N ARG A 84 -1.04 -10.70 6.45
CA ARG A 84 0.33 -10.32 6.80
C ARG A 84 1.17 -10.04 5.55
N LEU A 85 2.00 -9.01 5.65
CA LEU A 85 2.93 -8.57 4.63
C LEU A 85 4.37 -8.67 5.17
N ALA A 86 5.31 -8.93 4.28
CA ALA A 86 6.73 -8.94 4.55
C ALA A 86 7.40 -7.66 4.01
N ASP A 87 8.61 -7.41 4.49
CA ASP A 87 9.49 -6.40 3.89
C ASP A 87 9.75 -6.72 2.41
N GLY A 88 9.64 -5.72 1.55
CA GLY A 88 9.79 -5.84 0.10
C GLY A 88 8.58 -6.39 -0.65
N ASP A 89 7.47 -6.71 0.04
CA ASP A 89 6.24 -7.13 -0.65
C ASP A 89 5.72 -6.03 -1.59
N VAL A 90 5.04 -6.48 -2.63
CA VAL A 90 4.36 -5.61 -3.59
C VAL A 90 2.86 -5.81 -3.45
N VAL A 91 2.12 -4.75 -3.16
CA VAL A 91 0.67 -4.73 -3.10
C VAL A 91 0.13 -4.08 -4.36
N GLU A 92 -0.79 -4.73 -5.06
CA GLU A 92 -1.42 -4.18 -6.26
C GLU A 92 -2.89 -3.86 -6.01
N LEU A 93 -3.30 -2.64 -6.33
CA LEU A 93 -4.68 -2.18 -6.18
C LEU A 93 -5.37 -2.11 -7.54
N LEU A 94 -6.26 -3.06 -7.78
CA LEU A 94 -6.96 -3.28 -9.03
C LEU A 94 -8.42 -2.83 -8.88
N PRO A 95 -8.77 -1.60 -9.30
CA PRO A 95 -10.17 -1.18 -9.29
C PRO A 95 -10.99 -2.06 -10.24
N PRO A 96 -12.30 -2.25 -9.97
CA PRO A 96 -13.15 -3.02 -10.86
C PRO A 96 -13.11 -2.41 -12.26
N PHE A 97 -13.00 -3.27 -13.28
CA PHE A 97 -13.06 -2.80 -14.66
C PHE A 97 -14.41 -2.12 -14.89
N ALA A 98 -14.37 -0.86 -15.32
CA ALA A 98 -15.55 -0.16 -15.84
C ALA A 98 -15.79 -0.62 -17.29
N GLY A 99 -16.03 -1.92 -17.48
CA GLY A 99 -16.52 -2.46 -18.75
C GLY A 99 -18.03 -2.24 -18.80
N GLY A 100 -18.46 -1.25 -19.58
CA GLY A 100 -19.84 -1.14 -20.03
C GLY A 100 -20.15 -2.15 -21.14
#